data_AF-A0A831LQ64-F1
#
_entry.id   AF-A0A831LQ64-F1
#
_cell.length_a   1.000
_cell.length_b   1.000
_cell.length_c   1.000
_cell.angle_alpha   90.00
_cell.angle_beta   90.00
_cell.angle_gamma   90.00
#
_symmetry.space_group_name_H-M   'P 1'
#
loop_
_entity.id
_entity.type
_entity.pdbx_description
1 polymer ?
#
loop_
_entity_poly.entity_id
_entity_poly.type
_entity_poly.pdbx_seq_one_letter_code
_entity_poly.pdbx_strand_id
1 'polypeptide(L)'
;MHAHQSTLIILIALLACIAGCTGEGETPAPTETTTLPPGAVEISLMAENFAFDRPEIAVPAGSAVVIRFENRDAGIGHNVAVYETDAAQNLIFRGEIITGPAEIVYTFTAPDAPGTYVFLCDPHPVQMRGAFVVT
;
A
#
# COMPACT_ATOMS: atom_id res chain seq x y z
N MET A 1 56.30 -59.33 21.75
CA MET A 1 56.20 -57.86 21.85
C MET A 1 54.76 -57.55 21.51
N HIS A 2 53.92 -57.47 22.54
CA HIS A 2 52.51 -57.85 22.50
C HIS A 2 51.57 -56.64 22.39
N ALA A 3 50.67 -56.72 21.41
CA ALA A 3 49.24 -56.42 21.43
C ALA A 3 48.70 -55.20 22.21
N HIS A 4 47.96 -54.35 21.49
CA HIS A 4 46.68 -53.77 21.91
C HIS A 4 45.86 -53.58 20.62
N GLN A 5 45.05 -54.57 20.22
CA GLN A 5 43.62 -54.74 20.59
C GLN A 5 42.70 -53.61 20.11
N SER A 6 41.83 -53.99 19.15
CA SER A 6 40.37 -53.74 19.08
C SER A 6 39.90 -52.27 19.07
N THR A 7 39.06 -51.77 18.15
CA THR A 7 37.85 -52.35 17.52
C THR A 7 37.47 -51.50 16.30
N LEU A 8 37.05 -52.15 15.21
CA LEU A 8 36.35 -51.54 14.07
C LEU A 8 34.84 -51.51 14.36
N ILE A 9 34.14 -50.44 13.99
CA ILE A 9 32.88 -50.42 13.18
C ILE A 9 32.26 -49.01 13.25
N ILE A 10 32.21 -48.37 12.09
CA ILE A 10 31.39 -47.20 11.77
C ILE A 10 30.10 -47.74 11.14
N LEU A 11 28.92 -47.35 11.63
CA LEU A 11 27.81 -46.95 10.76
C LEU A 11 26.75 -46.14 11.53
N ILE A 12 26.46 -44.97 10.97
CA ILE A 12 25.43 -44.01 11.36
C ILE A 12 24.05 -44.54 10.95
N ALA A 13 23.06 -44.46 11.83
CA ALA A 13 21.66 -44.47 11.45
C ALA A 13 20.87 -43.48 12.32
N LEU A 14 20.44 -42.44 11.64
CA LEU A 14 19.62 -41.31 12.03
C LEU A 14 18.20 -41.77 12.39
N LEU A 15 17.73 -41.53 13.63
CA LEU A 15 16.29 -41.47 13.93
C LEU A 15 16.05 -40.86 15.32
N ALA A 16 15.36 -39.71 15.35
CA ALA A 16 14.33 -39.31 16.32
C ALA A 16 14.28 -37.78 16.46
N CYS A 17 13.24 -37.17 15.90
CA CYS A 17 12.63 -35.96 16.46
C CYS A 17 11.12 -36.16 16.45
N ILE A 18 10.54 -36.25 17.64
CA ILE A 18 9.10 -36.31 17.90
C ILE A 18 8.75 -35.01 18.61
N ALA A 19 7.85 -34.23 18.02
CA ALA A 19 6.99 -33.18 18.59
C ALA A 19 6.48 -32.40 17.36
N GLY A 20 5.21 -32.11 17.11
CA GLY A 20 4.00 -32.11 17.92
C GLY A 20 3.05 -31.12 17.24
N CYS A 21 1.77 -31.50 17.08
CA CYS A 21 0.57 -30.66 17.03
C CYS A 21 0.53 -29.38 16.17
N THR A 22 -0.31 -29.45 15.12
CA THR A 22 -1.42 -28.53 14.79
C THR A 22 -1.26 -27.00 14.88
N GLY A 23 -1.67 -26.32 13.80
CA GLY A 23 -2.10 -24.91 13.84
C GLY A 23 -1.08 -23.94 13.25
N GLU A 24 -1.37 -22.95 12.42
CA GLU A 24 -2.62 -22.26 12.09
C GLU A 24 -2.57 -21.93 10.58
N GLY A 25 -3.61 -22.31 9.84
CA GLY A 25 -3.89 -21.63 8.58
C GLY A 25 -4.18 -20.18 8.92
N GLU A 26 -3.37 -19.26 8.43
CA GLU A 26 -3.55 -17.82 8.61
C GLU A 26 -4.92 -17.47 8.06
N THR A 27 -5.89 -17.38 8.97
CA THR A 27 -7.22 -16.87 8.66
C THR A 27 -7.01 -15.42 8.29
N PRO A 28 -7.33 -14.97 7.06
CA PRO A 28 -7.25 -13.56 6.74
C PRO A 28 -8.08 -12.82 7.77
N ALA A 29 -7.46 -11.86 8.47
CA ALA A 29 -8.17 -10.97 9.35
C ALA A 29 -9.40 -10.44 8.58
N PRO A 30 -10.59 -10.39 9.19
CA PRO A 30 -11.75 -9.85 8.50
C PRO A 30 -11.36 -8.42 8.11
N THR A 31 -11.27 -8.17 6.80
CA THR A 31 -11.19 -6.81 6.28
C THR A 31 -12.39 -6.09 6.84
N GLU A 32 -12.18 -5.21 7.83
CA GLU A 32 -13.24 -4.36 8.33
C GLU A 32 -13.78 -3.62 7.12
N THR A 33 -15.00 -3.98 6.71
CA THR A 33 -15.72 -3.27 5.66
C THR A 33 -16.11 -1.95 6.30
N THR A 34 -15.18 -0.99 6.25
CA THR A 34 -15.49 0.39 6.63
C THR A 34 -16.63 0.84 5.73
N THR A 35 -17.80 1.03 6.34
CA THR A 35 -18.97 1.49 5.61
C THR A 35 -18.68 2.93 5.22
N LEU A 36 -18.67 3.20 3.91
CA LEU A 36 -18.41 4.54 3.40
C LEU A 36 -19.40 5.55 3.98
N PRO A 37 -18.96 6.79 4.25
CA PRO A 37 -19.88 7.87 4.58
C PRO A 37 -20.96 8.00 3.49
N PRO A 38 -22.24 8.27 3.86
CA PRO A 38 -23.28 8.55 2.88
C PRO A 38 -22.87 9.69 1.94
N GLY A 39 -22.90 9.44 0.63
CA GLY A 39 -22.51 10.42 -0.38
C GLY A 39 -20.99 10.57 -0.61
N ALA A 40 -20.17 9.70 -0.01
CA ALA A 40 -18.74 9.67 -0.33
C ALA A 40 -18.49 9.20 -1.77
N VAL A 41 -17.52 9.83 -2.42
CA VAL A 41 -16.97 9.39 -3.71
C VAL A 41 -15.81 8.46 -3.44
N GLU A 42 -15.96 7.21 -3.84
CA GLU A 42 -14.92 6.20 -3.72
C GLU A 42 -14.10 6.10 -5.01
N ILE A 43 -12.78 6.10 -4.87
CA ILE A 43 -11.81 6.07 -5.96
C ILE A 43 -10.84 4.93 -5.68
N SER A 44 -10.73 3.95 -6.57
CA SER A 44 -9.57 3.05 -6.59
C SER A 44 -8.47 3.71 -7.40
N LEU A 45 -7.27 3.88 -6.85
CA LEU A 45 -6.11 4.48 -7.53
C LEU A 45 -4.91 3.56 -7.35
N MET A 46 -4.18 3.28 -8.42
CA MET A 46 -3.02 2.40 -8.39
C MET A 46 -1.75 3.18 -8.76
N ALA A 47 -0.66 2.92 -8.04
CA ALA A 47 0.69 3.28 -8.44
C ALA A 47 1.44 2.05 -8.99
N GLU A 48 1.94 2.15 -10.21
CA GLU A 48 2.80 1.14 -10.84
C GLU A 48 3.73 1.83 -11.86
N ASN A 49 4.98 1.41 -11.91
CA ASN A 49 6.03 1.95 -12.77
C ASN A 49 6.20 3.47 -12.64
N PHE A 50 6.19 4.02 -11.42
CA PHE A 50 6.26 5.47 -11.15
C PHE A 50 5.15 6.27 -11.87
N ALA A 51 3.96 5.69 -12.02
CA ALA A 51 2.79 6.34 -12.59
C ALA A 51 1.53 6.00 -11.79
N PHE A 52 0.58 6.94 -11.75
CA PHE A 52 -0.79 6.61 -11.37
C PHE A 52 -1.50 5.99 -12.58
N ASP A 53 -2.45 5.08 -12.33
CA ASP A 53 -3.24 4.39 -13.38
C ASP A 53 -4.21 5.30 -14.14
N ARG A 54 -4.37 6.56 -13.69
CA ARG A 54 -5.19 7.57 -14.36
C ARG A 54 -4.58 8.96 -14.24
N PRO A 55 -4.82 9.82 -15.25
CA PRO A 55 -4.35 11.20 -15.24
C PRO A 55 -5.32 12.16 -14.54
N GLU A 56 -6.54 11.73 -14.20
CA GLU A 56 -7.60 12.60 -13.68
C GLU A 56 -8.43 11.89 -12.60
N ILE A 57 -8.82 12.67 -11.59
CA ILE A 57 -9.84 12.33 -10.59
C ILE A 57 -10.87 13.47 -10.61
N ALA A 58 -12.15 13.16 -10.76
CA ALA A 58 -13.24 14.14 -10.72
C ALA A 58 -14.19 13.85 -9.56
N VAL A 59 -14.50 14.87 -8.74
CA VAL A 59 -15.38 14.76 -7.57
C VAL A 59 -16.27 16.01 -7.41
N PRO A 60 -17.47 15.90 -6.81
CA PRO A 60 -18.27 17.08 -6.49
C PRO A 60 -17.60 17.97 -5.43
N ALA A 61 -17.82 19.27 -5.53
CA ALA A 61 -17.45 20.24 -4.50
C ALA A 61 -17.93 19.81 -3.10
N GLY A 62 -17.04 19.90 -2.12
CA GLY A 62 -17.32 19.59 -0.71
C GLY A 62 -17.64 18.11 -0.42
N SER A 63 -17.51 17.21 -1.40
CA SER A 63 -17.79 15.78 -1.19
C SER A 63 -16.73 15.12 -0.31
N ALA A 64 -17.15 14.10 0.46
CA ALA A 64 -16.22 13.19 1.10
C ALA A 64 -15.57 12.32 0.01
N VAL A 65 -14.25 12.26 -0.02
CA VAL A 65 -13.46 11.49 -0.98
C VAL A 65 -12.76 10.36 -0.25
N VAL A 66 -12.93 9.15 -0.75
CA VAL A 66 -12.26 7.94 -0.23
C VAL A 66 -11.40 7.35 -1.33
N ILE A 67 -10.08 7.43 -1.20
CA ILE A 67 -9.14 6.83 -2.15
C ILE A 67 -8.66 5.50 -1.56
N ARG A 68 -8.99 4.39 -2.22
CA ARG A 68 -8.32 3.09 -2.04
C ARG A 68 -7.06 3.10 -2.89
N PHE A 69 -5.92 3.33 -2.25
CA PHE A 69 -4.64 3.43 -2.92
C PHE A 69 -3.89 2.10 -2.86
N GLU A 70 -3.56 1.56 -4.02
CA GLU A 70 -2.72 0.37 -4.17
C GLU A 70 -1.35 0.80 -4.71
N ASN A 71 -0.28 0.54 -3.96
CA ASN A 71 1.08 0.72 -4.42
C ASN A 71 1.66 -0.63 -4.84
N ARG A 72 1.86 -0.85 -6.15
CA ARG A 72 2.45 -2.08 -6.72
C ARG A 72 3.96 -2.01 -6.90
N ASP A 73 4.57 -0.83 -6.76
CA ASP A 73 6.01 -0.66 -6.97
C ASP A 73 6.81 -1.17 -5.76
N ALA A 74 7.34 -2.39 -5.90
CA ALA A 74 8.05 -3.09 -4.83
C ALA A 74 9.27 -2.30 -4.31
N GLY A 75 9.27 -2.03 -2.99
CA GLY A 75 10.33 -1.28 -2.32
C GLY A 75 10.29 0.23 -2.55
N ILE A 76 9.32 0.75 -3.31
CA ILE A 76 9.22 2.19 -3.61
C ILE A 76 8.08 2.80 -2.78
N GLY A 77 8.37 3.96 -2.17
CA GLY A 77 7.41 4.71 -1.35
C GLY A 77 6.54 5.63 -2.20
N HIS A 78 5.23 5.46 -2.14
CA HIS A 78 4.27 6.32 -2.83
C HIS A 78 3.17 6.81 -1.87
N ASN A 79 2.71 8.03 -2.08
CA ASN A 79 1.47 8.56 -1.52
C ASN A 79 0.62 9.25 -2.59
N VAL A 80 -0.53 9.77 -2.16
CA VAL A 80 -1.36 10.71 -2.89
C VAL A 80 -1.48 11.98 -2.05
N ALA A 81 -1.14 13.12 -2.64
CA ALA A 81 -1.38 14.44 -2.07
C ALA A 81 -2.15 15.30 -3.07
N VAL A 82 -2.97 16.23 -2.57
CA VAL A 82 -3.76 17.19 -3.37
C VAL A 82 -3.35 18.61 -2.98
N TYR A 83 -3.07 19.45 -3.98
CA TYR A 83 -2.65 20.84 -3.83
C TYR A 83 -3.51 21.77 -4.69
N GLU A 84 -3.60 23.04 -4.28
CA GLU A 84 -4.33 24.07 -5.03
C GLU A 84 -3.73 24.37 -6.39
N THR A 85 -2.39 24.37 -6.49
CA THR A 85 -1.69 24.77 -7.71
C THR A 85 -0.79 23.68 -8.24
N ASP A 86 -0.58 23.65 -9.56
CA ASP A 86 0.34 22.72 -10.24
C ASP A 86 1.80 22.84 -9.73
N ALA A 87 2.15 23.97 -9.11
CA ALA A 87 3.43 24.16 -8.43
C ALA A 87 3.51 23.49 -7.05
N ALA A 88 2.54 22.63 -6.70
CA ALA A 88 2.39 21.96 -5.41
C ALA A 88 2.34 22.94 -4.22
N GLN A 89 1.63 24.06 -4.40
CA GLN A 89 1.42 25.05 -3.33
C GLN A 89 0.01 24.91 -2.74
N ASN A 90 -0.13 25.35 -1.49
CA ASN A 90 -1.37 25.32 -0.71
C ASN A 90 -1.95 23.89 -0.62
N LEU A 91 -1.41 23.13 0.33
CA LEU A 91 -1.80 21.74 0.58
C LEU A 91 -3.28 21.64 0.98
N ILE A 92 -4.01 20.76 0.31
CA ILE A 92 -5.41 20.41 0.63
C ILE A 92 -5.45 19.09 1.39
N PHE A 93 -4.73 18.09 0.90
CA PHE A 93 -4.65 16.76 1.50
C PHE A 93 -3.27 16.16 1.30
N ARG A 94 -2.73 15.48 2.31
CA ARG A 94 -1.51 14.66 2.20
C ARG A 94 -1.77 13.29 2.81
N GLY A 95 -1.73 12.26 1.97
CA GLY A 95 -1.74 10.87 2.42
C GLY A 95 -0.40 10.43 2.99
N GLU A 96 -0.45 9.40 3.82
CA GLU A 96 0.74 8.66 4.29
C GLU A 96 1.52 8.08 3.11
N ILE A 97 2.84 7.97 3.23
CA ILE A 97 3.66 7.27 2.22
C ILE A 97 3.73 5.80 2.60
N ILE A 98 3.25 4.92 1.72
CA ILE A 98 3.36 3.47 1.87
C ILE A 98 4.40 2.90 0.92
N THR A 99 5.22 1.97 1.39
CA THR A 99 6.17 1.23 0.55
C THR A 99 5.50 0.00 -0.05
N GLY A 100 5.54 -0.13 -1.38
CA GLY A 100 4.90 -1.22 -2.10
C GLY A 100 5.63 -2.57 -1.94
N PRO A 101 4.96 -3.72 -2.17
CA PRO A 101 3.53 -3.85 -2.43
C PRO A 101 2.71 -3.64 -1.16
N ALA A 102 1.76 -2.70 -1.20
CA ALA A 102 0.92 -2.36 -0.05
C ALA A 102 -0.35 -1.62 -0.49
N GLU A 103 -1.36 -1.63 0.37
CA GLU A 103 -2.61 -0.88 0.19
C GLU A 103 -2.89 0.01 1.40
N ILE A 104 -3.57 1.12 1.17
CA ILE A 104 -4.07 2.03 2.21
C ILE A 104 -5.32 2.75 1.74
N VAL A 105 -6.18 3.15 2.68
CA VAL A 105 -7.35 3.97 2.39
C VAL A 105 -7.12 5.38 2.92
N TYR A 106 -7.20 6.36 2.02
CA TYR A 106 -7.22 7.78 2.37
C TYR A 106 -8.66 8.28 2.40
N THR A 107 -8.96 9.17 3.34
CA THR A 107 -10.25 9.87 3.40
C THR A 107 -10.02 11.35 3.66
N PHE A 108 -10.66 12.21 2.86
CA PHE A 108 -10.59 13.66 3.01
C PHE A 108 -11.84 14.31 2.40
N THR A 109 -12.02 15.61 2.61
CA THR A 109 -13.09 16.39 1.98
C THR A 109 -12.53 17.16 0.79
N ALA A 110 -13.18 17.06 -0.37
CA ALA A 110 -12.82 17.84 -1.54
C ALA A 110 -13.00 19.36 -1.27
N PRO A 111 -12.25 20.23 -1.97
CA PRO A 111 -12.50 21.67 -1.92
C PRO A 111 -13.97 22.04 -2.20
N ASP A 112 -14.46 23.09 -1.54
CA ASP A 112 -15.81 23.63 -1.80
C ASP A 112 -15.89 24.44 -3.10
N ALA A 113 -14.76 24.93 -3.59
CA ALA A 113 -14.70 25.70 -4.83
C ALA A 113 -14.52 24.75 -6.02
N PRO A 114 -15.42 24.77 -7.01
CA PRO A 114 -15.19 24.09 -8.28
C PRO A 114 -13.94 24.62 -8.97
N GLY A 115 -13.20 23.74 -9.65
CA GLY A 115 -11.97 24.10 -10.32
C GLY A 115 -11.05 22.92 -10.57
N THR A 116 -9.90 23.22 -11.17
CA THR A 116 -8.83 22.24 -11.40
C THR A 116 -7.72 22.43 -10.38
N TYR A 117 -7.50 21.38 -9.61
CA TYR A 117 -6.44 21.20 -8.63
C TYR A 117 -5.43 20.16 -9.17
N VAL A 118 -4.35 19.92 -8.44
CA VAL A 118 -3.39 18.85 -8.80
C VAL A 118 -3.36 17.78 -7.72
N PHE A 119 -3.34 16.52 -8.11
CA PHE A 119 -2.91 15.44 -7.24
C PHE A 119 -1.55 14.91 -7.69
N LEU A 120 -0.68 14.56 -6.74
CA LEU A 120 0.66 14.07 -7.02
C LEU A 120 1.20 13.13 -5.95
N CYS A 121 2.28 12.44 -6.26
CA CYS A 121 3.08 11.70 -5.31
C CYS A 121 4.21 12.60 -4.76
N ASP A 122 4.25 12.87 -3.46
CA ASP A 122 5.23 13.80 -2.87
C ASP A 122 6.71 13.38 -3.11
N PRO A 123 7.08 12.07 -3.02
CA PRO A 123 8.44 11.64 -3.34
C PRO A 123 8.78 11.67 -4.84
N HIS A 124 7.77 11.66 -5.71
CA HIS A 124 7.91 11.59 -7.17
C HIS A 124 7.09 12.68 -7.88
N PRO A 125 7.24 13.95 -7.48
CA PRO A 125 6.24 14.96 -7.78
C PRO A 125 6.23 15.31 -9.27
N VAL A 126 7.31 15.06 -10.01
CA VAL A 126 7.46 15.36 -11.45
C VAL A 126 6.80 14.30 -12.33
N GLN A 127 6.96 13.02 -11.98
CA GLN A 127 6.52 11.89 -12.80
C GLN A 127 5.09 11.46 -12.47
N MET A 128 4.70 11.53 -11.20
CA MET A 128 3.42 11.03 -10.70
C MET A 128 2.52 12.17 -10.30
N ARG A 129 1.73 12.66 -11.26
CA ARG A 129 0.79 13.76 -11.08
C ARG A 129 -0.39 13.63 -12.04
N GLY A 130 -1.51 14.23 -11.66
CA GLY A 130 -2.69 14.33 -12.49
C GLY A 130 -3.61 15.46 -12.05
N ALA A 131 -4.69 15.67 -12.81
CA ALA A 131 -5.70 16.68 -12.51
C ALA A 131 -6.67 16.17 -11.44
N PHE A 132 -6.90 16.98 -10.41
CA PHE A 132 -7.97 16.77 -9.45
C PHE A 132 -9.08 17.79 -9.74
N VAL A 133 -10.13 17.36 -10.41
CA VAL A 133 -11.21 18.23 -10.88
C VAL A 133 -12.34 18.23 -9.85
N VAL A 134 -12.65 19.41 -9.34
CA VAL A 134 -13.80 19.63 -8.47
C VAL A 134 -14.94 20.21 -9.31
N THR A 135 -16.07 19.51 -9.37
CA THR A 135 -17.25 19.88 -10.17
C THR A 135 -18.36 20.52 -9.35
#